data_AF-A0A1H7ETZ0-F1
#
_entry.id   AF-A0A1H7ETZ0-F1
#
_cell.length_a   1.000
_cell.length_b   1.000
_cell.length_c   1.000
_cell.angle_alpha   90.00
_cell.angle_beta   90.00
_cell.angle_gamma   90.00
#
_symmetry.space_group_name_H-M   'P 1'
#
loop_
_entity.id
_entity.type
_entity.pdbx_description
1 polymer ?
#
loop_
_entity_poly.entity_id
_entity_poly.type
_entity_poly.pdbx_seq_one_letter_code
_entity_poly.pdbx_strand_id
1 'polypeptide(L)'
;MPEVEIALQVLFVAFQAMKRSRHRWDMVTMDPQEACMERLTARMRFNDGLPAELAAKVVTQFYTEHPERHLLAYAYGYLGENDLLKVRTDAEKSLLLAALNLVECITSVNAQPARA
;
A
#
# COMPACT_ATOMS: atom_id res chain seq x y z
N MET A 1 -6.65 20.78 1.83
CA MET A 1 -7.21 19.42 1.69
C MET A 1 -6.37 18.51 2.57
N PRO A 2 -6.71 18.40 3.87
CA PRO A 2 -5.90 17.68 4.86
C PRO A 2 -5.67 16.20 4.48
N GLU A 3 -6.60 15.59 3.77
CA GLU A 3 -6.52 14.21 3.27
C GLU A 3 -5.32 14.02 2.33
N VAL A 4 -5.07 15.01 1.46
CA VAL A 4 -3.93 14.99 0.54
C VAL A 4 -2.62 15.05 1.30
N GLU A 5 -2.55 15.86 2.36
CA GLU A 5 -1.35 15.95 3.21
C GLU A 5 -1.06 14.62 3.92
N ILE A 6 -2.10 13.93 4.38
CA ILE A 6 -1.99 12.59 4.99
C ILE A 6 -1.46 11.58 3.95
N ALA A 7 -2.03 11.57 2.74
CA ALA A 7 -1.56 10.69 1.66
C ALA A 7 -0.11 11.00 1.26
N LEU A 8 0.25 12.29 1.16
CA LEU A 8 1.62 12.71 0.88
C LEU A 8 2.61 12.26 1.95
N GLN A 9 2.23 12.31 3.23
CA GLN A 9 3.09 11.81 4.31
C GLN A 9 3.41 10.32 4.13
N VAL A 10 2.42 9.50 3.76
CA VAL A 10 2.65 8.08 3.46
C VAL A 10 3.66 7.92 2.32
N LEU A 11 3.49 8.67 1.23
CA LEU A 11 4.38 8.63 0.07
C LEU A 11 5.80 9.14 0.40
N PHE A 12 5.93 10.15 1.26
CA PHE A 12 7.24 10.63 1.71
C PHE A 12 7.96 9.60 2.57
N VAL A 13 7.27 8.89 3.46
CA VAL A 13 7.89 7.81 4.24
C VAL A 13 8.28 6.65 3.34
N ALA A 14 7.44 6.27 2.37
CA ALA A 14 7.78 5.27 1.36
C ALA A 14 9.04 5.69 0.58
N PHE A 15 9.10 6.94 0.11
CA PHE A 15 10.29 7.48 -0.56
C PHE A 15 11.56 7.44 0.32
N GLN A 16 11.44 7.79 1.60
CA GLN A 16 12.58 7.71 2.52
C GLN A 16 13.01 6.26 2.78
N ALA A 17 12.08 5.32 2.85
CA ALA A 17 12.38 3.89 2.93
C ALA A 17 13.13 3.43 1.67
N MET A 18 12.67 3.85 0.49
CA MET A 18 13.33 3.56 -0.79
C MET A 18 14.78 4.03 -0.82
N LYS A 19 15.05 5.24 -0.36
CA LYS A 19 16.41 5.79 -0.31
C LYS A 19 17.34 5.01 0.63
N ARG A 20 16.79 4.38 1.68
CA ARG A 20 17.58 3.68 2.71
C ARG A 20 17.77 2.20 2.42
N SER A 21 16.89 1.56 1.65
CA SER A 21 16.87 0.11 1.46
C SER A 21 18.02 -0.45 0.60
N ARG A 22 18.74 0.41 -0.13
CA ARG A 22 19.75 0.03 -1.14
C ARG A 22 19.21 -0.88 -2.26
N HIS A 23 17.90 -1.01 -2.39
CA HIS A 23 17.28 -1.73 -3.49
C HIS A 23 17.34 -0.92 -4.79
N ARG A 24 17.35 -1.64 -5.92
CA ARG A 24 17.06 -1.04 -7.21
C ARG A 24 15.55 -0.90 -7.34
N TRP A 25 15.11 0.33 -7.56
CA TRP A 25 13.70 0.67 -7.77
C TRP A 25 13.49 0.92 -9.26
N ASP A 26 12.75 0.03 -9.91
CA ASP A 26 12.37 0.22 -11.31
C ASP A 26 11.28 1.29 -11.45
N MET A 27 11.21 1.90 -12.62
CA MET A 27 10.19 2.89 -12.93
C MET A 27 8.81 2.23 -12.94
N VAL A 28 7.87 2.80 -12.18
CA VAL A 28 6.46 2.37 -12.21
C VAL A 28 5.85 2.87 -13.51
N THR A 29 5.68 1.97 -14.48
CA THR A 29 4.91 2.24 -15.71
C THR A 29 3.43 1.93 -15.49
N MET A 30 2.60 2.16 -16.52
CA MET A 30 1.15 1.98 -16.42
C MET A 30 0.75 0.51 -16.16
N ASP A 31 1.33 -0.45 -16.89
CA ASP A 31 0.95 -1.87 -16.73
C ASP A 31 1.23 -2.42 -15.31
N PRO A 32 2.42 -2.20 -14.71
CA PRO A 32 2.67 -2.56 -13.32
C PRO A 32 1.73 -1.84 -12.34
N GLN A 33 1.39 -0.57 -12.61
CA GLN A 33 0.47 0.20 -11.77
C GLN A 33 -0.94 -0.40 -11.77
N GLU A 34 -1.46 -0.73 -12.95
CA GLU A 34 -2.77 -1.35 -13.12
C GLU A 34 -2.82 -2.73 -12.47
N ALA A 35 -1.79 -3.56 -12.68
CA ALA A 35 -1.67 -4.86 -12.02
C ALA A 35 -1.62 -4.74 -10.49
N CYS A 36 -0.97 -3.71 -9.94
CA CYS A 36 -1.00 -3.45 -8.50
C CYS A 36 -2.39 -3.03 -8.02
N MET A 37 -3.13 -2.25 -8.82
CA MET A 37 -4.50 -1.82 -8.49
C MET A 37 -5.47 -3.00 -8.51
N GLU A 38 -5.35 -3.89 -9.50
CA GLU A 38 -6.13 -5.13 -9.56
C GLU A 38 -5.89 -6.01 -8.34
N ARG A 39 -4.63 -6.22 -7.94
CA ARG A 39 -4.29 -6.97 -6.72
C ARG A 39 -4.88 -6.31 -5.47
N LEU A 40 -4.72 -4.99 -5.33
CA LEU A 40 -5.23 -4.23 -4.20
C LEU A 40 -6.76 -4.38 -4.09
N THR A 41 -7.48 -4.14 -5.18
CA THR A 41 -8.94 -4.20 -5.20
C THR A 41 -9.47 -5.63 -5.06
N ALA A 42 -8.79 -6.63 -5.63
CA ALA A 42 -9.10 -8.03 -5.41
C ALA A 42 -8.97 -8.41 -3.92
N ARG A 43 -7.93 -7.94 -3.22
CA ARG A 43 -7.77 -8.15 -1.77
C ARG A 43 -8.89 -7.50 -0.97
N MET A 44 -9.25 -6.25 -1.30
CA MET A 44 -10.36 -5.57 -0.63
C MET A 44 -11.68 -6.32 -0.82
N ARG A 45 -11.98 -6.79 -2.04
CA ARG A 45 -13.18 -7.59 -2.34
C ARG A 45 -13.17 -8.95 -1.67
N PHE A 46 -12.01 -9.60 -1.60
CA PHE A 46 -11.88 -10.90 -0.93
C PHE A 46 -12.14 -10.80 0.57
N ASN A 47 -11.77 -9.67 1.19
CA ASN A 47 -12.04 -9.42 2.60
C ASN A 47 -13.50 -9.05 2.90
N ASP A 48 -14.23 -8.60 1.88
CA ASP A 48 -15.63 -8.19 2.00
C ASP A 48 -16.53 -9.40 2.27
N GLY A 49 -17.41 -9.29 3.27
CA GLY A 49 -18.29 -10.37 3.70
C GLY A 49 -17.63 -11.49 4.51
N LEU A 50 -16.32 -11.44 4.78
CA LEU A 50 -15.68 -12.40 5.70
C LEU A 50 -16.05 -12.10 7.17
N PRO A 51 -16.21 -13.13 8.02
CA PRO A 51 -16.27 -12.94 9.47
C PRO A 51 -15.04 -12.20 9.98
N ALA A 52 -15.21 -11.30 10.96
CA ALA A 52 -14.14 -10.41 11.44
C ALA A 52 -12.84 -11.15 11.82
N GLU A 53 -12.94 -12.31 12.47
CA GLU A 53 -11.77 -13.14 12.81
C GLU A 53 -11.03 -13.68 11.58
N LEU A 54 -11.76 -14.05 10.53
CA LEU A 54 -11.18 -14.57 9.30
C LEU A 54 -10.57 -13.44 8.46
N ALA A 55 -11.26 -12.30 8.39
CA ALA A 55 -10.73 -11.08 7.80
C ALA A 55 -9.40 -10.66 8.43
N ALA A 56 -9.33 -10.65 9.77
CA ALA A 56 -8.11 -10.33 10.50
C ALA A 56 -6.95 -11.31 10.19
N LYS A 57 -7.24 -12.61 10.04
CA LYS A 57 -6.23 -13.62 9.66
C LYS A 57 -5.72 -13.40 8.23
N VAL A 58 -6.62 -13.13 7.28
CA VAL A 58 -6.27 -12.87 5.87
C VAL A 58 -5.38 -11.63 5.76
N VAL A 59 -5.76 -10.55 6.46
CA VAL A 59 -4.99 -9.31 6.51
C VAL A 59 -3.61 -9.54 7.14
N THR A 60 -3.54 -10.34 8.22
CA THR A 60 -2.26 -10.68 8.87
C THR A 60 -1.35 -11.49 7.95
N GLN A 61 -1.89 -12.51 7.28
CA GLN A 61 -1.14 -13.34 6.34
C GLN A 61 -0.57 -12.49 5.21
N PHE A 62 -1.38 -11.59 4.66
CA PHE A 62 -0.98 -10.67 3.61
C PHE A 62 0.25 -9.83 3.99
N TYR A 63 0.23 -9.18 5.17
CA TYR A 63 1.39 -8.40 5.60
C TYR A 63 2.61 -9.27 5.90
N THR A 64 2.41 -10.46 6.47
CA THR A 64 3.52 -11.31 6.93
C THR A 64 4.34 -11.87 5.77
N GLU A 65 3.69 -12.18 4.65
CA GLU A 65 4.33 -12.73 3.44
C GLU A 65 4.94 -11.64 2.54
N HIS A 66 4.69 -10.36 2.81
CA HIS A 66 5.16 -9.27 1.97
C HIS A 66 6.63 -8.90 2.25
N PRO A 67 7.50 -8.77 1.23
CA PRO A 67 8.91 -8.39 1.42
C PRO A 67 9.09 -7.10 2.22
N GLU A 68 8.24 -6.11 1.95
CA GLU A 68 8.23 -4.79 2.61
C GLU A 68 7.12 -4.63 3.65
N ARG A 69 6.86 -5.68 4.46
CA ARG A 69 5.78 -5.72 5.47
C ARG A 69 5.70 -4.51 6.39
N HIS A 70 6.84 -3.95 6.78
CA HIS A 70 6.90 -2.82 7.71
C HIS A 70 6.41 -1.52 7.05
N LEU A 71 6.73 -1.31 5.77
CA LEU A 71 6.26 -0.14 5.03
C LEU A 71 4.74 -0.21 4.80
N LEU A 72 4.23 -1.39 4.45
CA LEU A 72 2.79 -1.60 4.31
C LEU A 72 2.06 -1.40 5.65
N ALA A 73 2.55 -2.01 6.73
CA ALA A 73 1.97 -1.83 8.06
C ALA A 73 1.93 -0.36 8.47
N TYR A 74 3.00 0.39 8.21
CA TYR A 74 3.03 1.84 8.42
C TYR A 74 1.97 2.56 7.58
N ALA A 75 1.89 2.29 6.28
CA ALA A 75 0.94 2.97 5.39
C ALA A 75 -0.50 2.77 5.83
N TYR A 76 -0.91 1.52 6.07
CA TYR A 76 -2.26 1.22 6.55
C TYR A 76 -2.53 1.77 7.95
N GLY A 77 -1.56 1.66 8.87
CA GLY A 77 -1.68 2.22 10.22
C GLY A 77 -1.88 3.73 10.20
N TYR A 78 -1.02 4.46 9.49
CA TYR A 78 -1.07 5.93 9.41
C TYR A 78 -2.36 6.43 8.73
N LEU A 79 -2.82 5.76 7.67
CA LEU A 79 -4.11 6.07 7.03
C LEU A 79 -5.30 5.80 7.96
N GLY A 80 -5.22 4.74 8.79
CA GLY A 80 -6.25 4.39 9.77
C GLY A 80 -6.32 5.37 10.94
N GLU A 81 -5.16 5.75 11.51
CA GLU A 81 -5.04 6.74 12.58
C GLU A 81 -5.58 8.12 12.18
N ASN A 82 -5.55 8.43 10.89
CA ASN A 82 -6.07 9.68 10.31
C ASN A 82 -7.45 9.50 9.64
N ASP A 83 -8.20 8.45 10.00
CA ASP A 83 -9.58 8.19 9.57
C ASP A 83 -9.81 7.99 8.05
N LEU A 84 -8.76 7.95 7.22
CA LEU A 84 -8.90 7.80 5.77
C LEU A 84 -9.38 6.41 5.34
N LEU A 85 -9.16 5.37 6.16
CA LEU A 85 -9.68 4.03 5.92
C LEU A 85 -11.20 3.93 6.07
N LYS A 86 -11.87 4.93 6.65
CA LYS A 86 -13.34 4.94 6.79
C LYS A 86 -14.06 5.21 5.46
N VAL A 87 -13.38 5.85 4.51
CA VAL A 87 -13.88 6.15 3.15
C VAL A 87 -15.33 6.67 3.13
N ARG A 88 -15.51 7.97 3.36
CA ARG A 88 -16.82 8.63 3.47
C ARG A 88 -17.29 9.25 2.16
N THR A 89 -16.36 9.52 1.25
CA THR A 89 -16.64 10.14 -0.06
C THR A 89 -15.86 9.44 -1.18
N ASP A 90 -16.32 9.59 -2.42
CA ASP A 90 -15.59 9.08 -3.59
C ASP A 90 -14.22 9.76 -3.78
N ALA A 91 -14.08 11.00 -3.33
CA ALA A 91 -12.79 11.70 -3.32
C ALA A 91 -11.81 11.05 -2.33
N GLU A 92 -12.25 10.76 -1.10
CA GLU A 92 -11.45 10.02 -0.12
C GLU A 92 -11.10 8.63 -0.62
N LYS A 93 -12.06 7.93 -1.23
CA LYS A 93 -11.85 6.61 -1.85
C LYS A 93 -10.77 6.66 -2.92
N SER A 94 -10.87 7.61 -3.85
CA SER A 94 -9.95 7.75 -4.96
C SER A 94 -8.53 8.07 -4.47
N LEU A 95 -8.43 8.97 -3.48
CA LEU A 95 -7.15 9.33 -2.87
C LEU A 95 -6.53 8.16 -2.12
N LEU A 96 -7.32 7.43 -1.32
CA LEU A 96 -6.87 6.25 -0.58
C LEU A 96 -6.33 5.18 -1.54
N LEU A 97 -7.10 4.86 -2.59
CA LEU A 97 -6.72 3.88 -3.60
C LEU A 97 -5.46 4.31 -4.34
N ALA A 98 -5.32 5.59 -4.70
CA ALA A 98 -4.11 6.11 -5.34
C ALA A 98 -2.88 5.97 -4.44
N ALA A 99 -2.98 6.36 -3.16
CA ALA A 99 -1.88 6.26 -2.22
C ALA A 99 -1.45 4.80 -1.99
N LEU A 100 -2.41 3.91 -1.70
CA LEU A 100 -2.14 2.48 -1.49
C LEU A 100 -1.61 1.81 -2.75
N ASN A 101 -2.12 2.14 -3.93
CA ASN A 101 -1.62 1.60 -5.19
C ASN A 101 -0.16 1.97 -5.43
N LEU A 102 0.25 3.21 -5.16
CA LEU A 102 1.65 3.61 -5.28
C LEU A 102 2.54 2.88 -4.26
N VAL A 103 2.10 2.72 -3.02
CA VAL A 103 2.83 1.95 -2.01
C VAL A 103 2.94 0.47 -2.40
N GLU A 104 1.87 -0.14 -2.91
CA GLU A 104 1.87 -1.49 -3.45
C GLU A 104 2.82 -1.63 -4.64
N CYS A 105 2.86 -0.64 -5.55
CA CYS A 105 3.80 -0.63 -6.66
C CYS A 105 5.24 -0.63 -6.17
N ILE A 106 5.58 0.30 -5.27
CA ILE A 106 6.90 0.41 -4.65
C ILE A 106 7.27 -0.95 -4.05
N THR A 107 6.43 -1.45 -3.15
CA THR A 107 6.69 -2.67 -2.38
C THR A 107 6.69 -3.95 -3.24
N SER A 108 6.00 -3.95 -4.40
CA SER A 108 5.96 -5.06 -5.36
C SER A 108 7.17 -5.14 -6.29
N VAL A 109 7.99 -4.07 -6.41
CA VAL A 109 9.18 -4.14 -7.27
C VAL A 109 10.18 -5.08 -6.62
N ASN A 110 10.44 -6.20 -7.30
CA ASN A 110 11.47 -7.16 -6.94
C ASN A 110 12.78 -6.44 -6.63
N ALA A 111 13.11 -6.35 -5.35
CA ALA A 111 14.42 -6.01 -4.85
C ALA A 111 15.42 -7.07 -5.35
N GLN A 112 15.87 -6.95 -6.60
CA GLN A 112 17.03 -7.70 -7.07
C GLN A 112 18.24 -7.18 -6.27
N PRO A 113 19.04 -8.06 -5.64
CA PRO A 113 20.27 -7.63 -5.00
C PRO A 113 21.12 -6.91 -6.04
N ALA A 114 21.67 -5.75 -5.68
CA ALA A 114 22.61 -5.04 -6.53
C ALA A 114 23.71 -6.03 -6.96
N ARG A 115 23.93 -6.20 -8.26
CA ARG A 115 25.05 -7.01 -8.75
C ARG A 115 26.33 -6.40 -8.17
N ALA A 116 27.09 -7.23 -7.45
CA ALA A 116 28.44 -6.91 -6.98
C ALA A 116 29.38 -6.64 -8.16
#